data_AF-A0AAE1IWM0-F1
#
_entry.id   AF-A0AAE1IWM0-F1
#
_cell.length_a   1.000
_cell.length_b   1.000
_cell.length_c   1.000
_cell.angle_alpha   90.00
_cell.angle_beta   90.00
_cell.angle_gamma   90.00
#
_symmetry.space_group_name_H-M   'P 1'
#
loop_
_entity.id
_entity.type
_entity.pdbx_description
1 polymer ?
#
loop_
_entity_poly.entity_id
_entity_poly.type
_entity_poly.pdbx_seq_one_letter_code
_entity_poly.pdbx_strand_id
1 'polypeptide(L)'
;MQKIEEDLGGREINMVIQKKICRCDFSFHAFSIPENEILEDARDFLKPHEVEFLKMTSSRSISVSLFDHNLQQFYMFLSWWQKNNISFYDLSYCWKEVVQPNNLKLDDVVQLWSFRRDHDLGFALVKLTR
;
A
#
# COMPACT_ATOMS: atom_id res chain seq x y z
N MET A 1 10.91 9.28 2.99
CA MET A 1 10.30 10.47 3.62
C MET A 1 10.69 11.73 2.88
N GLN A 2 11.96 12.16 2.95
CA GLN A 2 12.41 13.36 2.23
C GLN A 2 12.02 13.36 0.74
N LYS A 3 12.25 12.26 0.00
CA LYS A 3 11.78 12.13 -1.40
C LYS A 3 10.25 12.22 -1.57
N ILE A 4 9.46 11.72 -0.62
CA ILE A 4 7.99 11.80 -0.71
C ILE A 4 7.55 13.26 -0.54
N GLU A 5 8.16 14.00 0.39
CA GLU A 5 7.86 15.41 0.64
C GLU A 5 8.35 16.31 -0.50
N GLU A 6 9.62 16.15 -0.89
CA GLU A 6 10.31 17.04 -1.84
C GLU A 6 9.95 16.73 -3.30
N ASP A 7 9.98 15.45 -3.69
CA ASP A 7 9.81 15.06 -5.10
C ASP A 7 8.34 14.78 -5.46
N LEU A 8 7.54 14.28 -4.51
CA LEU A 8 6.14 13.94 -4.74
C LEU A 8 5.16 14.98 -4.18
N GLY A 9 5.65 15.98 -3.43
CA GLY A 9 4.80 16.98 -2.76
C GLY A 9 3.88 16.38 -1.70
N GLY A 10 4.24 15.20 -1.18
CA GLY A 10 3.43 14.43 -0.24
C GLY A 10 3.37 15.07 1.14
N ARG A 11 2.21 14.93 1.79
CA ARG A 11 1.94 15.36 3.17
C ARG A 11 1.28 14.21 3.94
N GLU A 12 1.08 14.37 5.24
CA GLU A 12 0.41 13.35 6.08
C GLU A 12 1.04 11.95 5.87
N ILE A 13 2.38 11.91 6.00
CA ILE A 13 3.15 10.74 5.59
C ILE A 13 3.31 9.78 6.75
N ASN A 14 2.76 8.57 6.58
CA ASN A 14 2.73 7.55 7.63
C ASN A 14 3.33 6.24 7.12
N MET A 15 4.10 5.54 7.95
CA MET A 15 4.49 4.15 7.65
C MET A 15 3.30 3.26 7.99
N VAL A 16 2.66 2.68 6.99
CA VAL A 16 1.48 1.84 7.19
C VAL A 16 1.87 0.49 7.76
N ILE A 17 2.89 -0.14 7.18
CA ILE A 17 3.34 -1.48 7.55
C ILE A 17 4.80 -1.70 7.15
N GLN A 18 5.52 -2.49 7.94
CA GLN A 18 6.79 -3.10 7.55
C GLN A 18 6.64 -4.62 7.65
N LYS A 19 6.80 -5.33 6.54
CA LYS A 19 6.65 -6.78 6.51
C LYS A 19 7.61 -7.44 5.54
N LYS A 20 7.74 -8.76 5.66
CA LYS A 20 8.32 -9.58 4.61
C LYS A 20 7.32 -9.77 3.49
N ILE A 21 7.78 -9.73 2.24
CA ILE A 21 6.99 -10.19 1.10
C ILE A 21 6.68 -11.68 1.33
N CYS A 22 5.39 -12.02 1.38
CA CYS A 22 4.93 -13.39 1.57
C CYS A 22 4.55 -14.06 0.24
N ARG A 23 4.38 -15.38 0.28
CA ARG A 23 3.86 -16.14 -0.87
C ARG A 23 2.47 -15.67 -1.32
N CYS A 24 1.66 -15.18 -0.38
CA CYS A 24 0.38 -14.55 -0.66
C CYS A 24 0.51 -13.39 -1.64
N ASP A 25 1.50 -12.51 -1.44
CA ASP A 25 1.66 -11.31 -2.25
C ASP A 25 2.01 -11.64 -3.72
N PHE A 26 2.65 -12.78 -3.98
CA PHE A 26 2.89 -13.26 -5.34
C PHE A 26 1.70 -14.01 -5.92
N SER A 27 1.07 -14.87 -5.12
CA SER A 27 0.03 -15.80 -5.58
C SER A 27 -1.29 -15.10 -5.90
N PHE A 28 -1.60 -14.03 -5.17
CA PHE A 28 -2.81 -13.22 -5.38
C PHE A 28 -2.55 -11.99 -6.25
N HIS A 29 -1.30 -11.78 -6.69
CA HIS A 29 -0.92 -10.63 -7.51
C HIS A 29 -1.35 -9.28 -6.90
N ALA A 30 -1.27 -9.19 -5.57
CA ALA A 30 -1.65 -8.02 -4.81
C ALA A 30 -0.80 -7.95 -3.53
N PHE A 31 -0.43 -6.74 -3.10
CA PHE A 31 0.25 -6.53 -1.83
C PHE A 31 -0.78 -6.45 -0.70
N SER A 32 -0.76 -7.42 0.20
CA SER A 32 -1.69 -7.50 1.32
C SER A 32 -1.27 -6.62 2.50
N ILE A 33 -2.24 -5.99 3.17
CA ILE A 33 -2.05 -5.13 4.34
C ILE A 33 -3.06 -5.58 5.40
N PRO A 34 -2.70 -6.55 6.26
CA PRO A 34 -3.57 -6.99 7.36
C PRO A 34 -3.89 -5.84 8.31
N GLU A 35 -5.17 -5.61 8.63
CA GLU A 35 -5.57 -4.46 9.47
C GLU A 35 -4.94 -4.49 10.86
N ASN A 36 -4.71 -5.68 11.40
CA ASN A 36 -4.08 -5.88 12.71
C ASN A 36 -2.55 -5.66 12.70
N GLU A 37 -1.93 -5.52 11.53
CA GLU A 37 -0.50 -5.23 11.36
C GLU A 37 -0.22 -3.77 10.96
N ILE A 38 -1.28 -2.97 10.77
CA ILE A 38 -1.14 -1.53 10.53
C ILE A 38 -0.59 -0.87 11.79
N LEU A 39 0.46 -0.08 11.62
CA LEU A 39 1.11 0.64 12.72
C LEU A 39 0.14 1.64 13.35
N GLU A 40 0.24 1.80 14.68
CA GLU A 40 -0.70 2.61 15.46
C GLU A 40 -0.81 4.05 14.94
N ASP A 41 0.32 4.68 14.66
CA ASP A 41 0.43 6.05 14.12
C ASP A 41 -0.09 6.19 12.68
N ALA A 42 -0.40 5.08 12.00
CA ALA A 42 -0.89 5.07 10.63
C ALA A 42 -2.35 4.61 10.52
N ARG A 43 -3.07 4.39 11.64
CA ARG A 43 -4.44 3.86 11.61
C ARG A 43 -5.46 4.78 10.92
N ASP A 44 -5.15 6.06 10.80
CA ASP A 44 -5.95 7.08 10.13
C ASP A 44 -5.45 7.43 8.72
N PHE A 45 -4.57 6.60 8.12
CA PHE A 45 -4.11 6.81 6.74
C PHE A 45 -5.25 6.91 5.73
N LEU A 46 -6.39 6.26 6.02
CA LEU A 46 -7.65 6.41 5.30
C LEU A 46 -8.58 7.39 6.03
N LYS A 47 -9.19 8.29 5.26
CA LYS A 47 -10.25 9.16 5.75
C LYS A 47 -11.52 8.35 6.00
N PRO A 48 -12.40 8.78 6.94
CA PRO A 48 -13.61 8.03 7.29
C PRO A 48 -14.49 7.64 6.10
N HIS A 49 -14.65 8.55 5.11
CA HIS A 49 -15.45 8.27 3.92
C HIS A 49 -14.80 7.24 2.97
N GLU A 50 -13.47 7.15 2.93
CA GLU A 50 -12.75 6.12 2.16
C GLU A 50 -12.93 4.75 2.81
N VAL A 51 -12.85 4.69 4.15
CA VAL A 51 -13.12 3.47 4.91
C VAL A 51 -14.56 3.00 4.68
N GLU A 52 -15.54 3.89 4.83
CA GLU A 52 -16.96 3.58 4.60
C GLU A 52 -17.18 3.09 3.17
N PHE A 53 -16.60 3.77 2.18
CA PHE A 53 -16.71 3.40 0.77
C PHE A 53 -16.17 1.99 0.50
N LEU A 54 -14.95 1.70 0.99
CA LEU A 54 -14.28 0.40 0.81
C LEU A 54 -14.99 -0.74 1.54
N LYS A 55 -15.52 -0.49 2.75
CA LYS A 55 -16.16 -1.52 3.58
C LYS A 55 -17.63 -1.75 3.24
N MET A 56 -18.24 -0.95 2.35
CA MET A 56 -19.65 -1.13 1.97
C MET A 56 -19.91 -2.42 1.19
N THR A 57 -18.96 -2.86 0.36
CA THR A 57 -19.02 -4.12 -0.39
C THR A 57 -17.60 -4.51 -0.83
N SER A 58 -17.32 -5.81 -0.88
CA SER A 58 -16.03 -6.33 -1.33
C SER A 58 -15.71 -6.07 -2.82
N SER A 59 -16.65 -5.51 -3.59
CA SER A 59 -16.45 -5.16 -5.00
C SER A 59 -15.96 -3.73 -5.21
N ARG A 60 -15.75 -2.95 -4.14
CA ARG A 60 -15.31 -1.56 -4.23
C ARG A 60 -13.81 -1.43 -4.02
N SER A 61 -13.24 -0.52 -4.80
CA SER A 61 -11.85 -0.11 -4.67
C SER A 61 -11.72 1.38 -4.93
N ILE A 62 -10.68 1.98 -4.36
CA ILE A 62 -10.25 3.33 -4.70
C ILE A 62 -8.99 3.25 -5.56
N SER A 63 -8.91 4.11 -6.58
CA SER A 63 -7.71 4.26 -7.39
C SER A 63 -6.66 5.03 -6.61
N VAL A 64 -5.45 4.51 -6.53
CA VAL A 64 -4.33 5.13 -5.80
C VAL A 64 -3.06 5.06 -6.63
N SER A 65 -2.15 5.99 -6.38
CA SER A 65 -0.80 5.93 -6.96
C SER A 65 0.13 5.21 -5.99
N LEU A 66 0.95 4.30 -6.51
CA LEU A 66 2.07 3.69 -5.79
C LEU A 66 3.37 4.14 -6.45
N PHE A 67 4.31 4.63 -5.67
CA PHE A 67 5.64 5.01 -6.13
C PHE A 67 6.68 4.05 -5.58
N ASP A 68 7.65 3.67 -6.40
CA ASP A 68 8.79 2.90 -5.93
C ASP A 68 9.99 3.78 -5.55
N HIS A 69 11.12 3.16 -5.22
CA HIS A 69 12.34 3.85 -4.82
C HIS A 69 12.95 4.76 -5.90
N ASN A 70 12.62 4.52 -7.18
CA ASN A 70 13.03 5.30 -8.34
C ASN A 70 11.99 6.37 -8.71
N LEU A 71 10.95 6.55 -7.88
CA LEU A 71 9.81 7.41 -8.15
C LEU A 71 9.02 7.00 -9.40
N GLN A 72 9.14 5.74 -9.83
CA GLN A 72 8.29 5.22 -10.87
C GLN A 72 6.87 5.08 -10.31
N GLN A 73 5.90 5.67 -11.00
CA GLN A 73 4.50 5.63 -10.61
C GLN A 73 3.80 4.39 -11.20
N PHE A 74 3.02 3.73 -10.37
CA PHE A 74 2.14 2.62 -10.70
C PHE A 74 0.72 2.95 -10.26
N TYR A 75 -0.27 2.69 -11.12
CA TYR A 75 -1.67 2.83 -10.77
C TYR A 75 -2.17 1.54 -10.12
N MET A 76 -2.76 1.65 -8.94
CA MET A 76 -3.20 0.51 -8.13
C MET A 76 -4.65 0.69 -7.71
N PHE A 77 -5.29 -0.42 -7.39
CA PHE A 77 -6.57 -0.41 -6.68
C PHE A 77 -6.33 -0.82 -5.23
N LEU A 78 -6.73 0.06 -4.31
CA LEU A 78 -6.86 -0.30 -2.91
C LEU A 78 -8.26 -0.86 -2.68
N SER A 79 -8.36 -2.11 -2.26
CA SER A 79 -9.64 -2.76 -1.90
C SER A 79 -9.59 -3.24 -0.46
N TRP A 80 -10.76 -3.49 0.11
CA TRP A 80 -10.89 -4.07 1.44
C TRP A 80 -11.55 -5.45 1.36
N TRP A 81 -11.02 -6.39 2.14
CA TRP A 81 -11.49 -7.76 2.17
C TRP A 81 -11.64 -8.25 3.61
N GLN A 82 -12.59 -9.15 3.81
CA GLN A 82 -12.72 -9.93 5.03
C GLN A 82 -12.91 -11.40 4.69
N LYS A 83 -12.04 -12.27 5.24
CA LYS A 83 -12.11 -13.72 5.06
C LYS A 83 -11.75 -14.42 6.37
N ASN A 84 -12.58 -15.35 6.82
CA ASN A 84 -12.35 -16.14 8.04
C ASN A 84 -11.98 -15.28 9.27
N ASN A 85 -12.71 -14.17 9.49
CA ASN A 85 -12.47 -13.19 10.56
C ASN A 85 -11.16 -12.38 10.46
N ILE A 86 -10.40 -12.54 9.39
CA ILE A 86 -9.23 -11.71 9.09
C ILE A 86 -9.68 -10.65 8.09
N SER A 87 -9.46 -9.39 8.43
CA SER A 87 -9.68 -8.26 7.52
C SER A 87 -8.35 -7.65 7.09
N PHE A 88 -8.28 -7.28 5.83
CA PHE A 88 -7.07 -6.76 5.21
C PHE A 88 -7.42 -5.85 4.04
N TYR A 89 -6.55 -4.89 3.78
CA TYR A 89 -6.53 -4.17 2.52
C TYR A 89 -5.61 -4.86 1.53
N ASP A 90 -5.82 -4.63 0.24
CA ASP A 90 -4.87 -5.04 -0.79
C ASP A 90 -4.59 -3.92 -1.79
N LEU A 91 -3.34 -3.84 -2.26
CA LEU A 91 -2.97 -3.07 -3.44
C LEU A 91 -2.87 -4.03 -4.62
N SER A 92 -3.82 -3.95 -5.55
CA SER A 92 -3.98 -4.86 -6.68
C SER A 92 -3.84 -4.14 -8.04
N TYR A 93 -4.25 -4.80 -9.13
CA TYR A 93 -4.14 -4.37 -10.54
C TYR A 93 -2.73 -4.52 -11.13
N CYS A 94 -1.79 -3.64 -10.82
CA CYS A 94 -0.45 -3.63 -11.43
C CYS A 94 0.66 -4.16 -10.52
N TRP A 95 0.35 -4.93 -9.48
CA TRP A 95 1.37 -5.40 -8.51
C TRP A 95 2.52 -6.18 -9.16
N LYS A 96 2.26 -7.00 -10.17
CA LYS A 96 3.32 -7.72 -10.90
C LYS A 96 4.32 -6.78 -11.56
N GLU A 97 3.83 -5.63 -12.05
CA GLU A 97 4.65 -4.60 -12.69
C GLU A 97 5.46 -3.82 -11.68
N VAL A 98 5.07 -3.81 -10.40
CA VAL A 98 5.88 -3.29 -9.30
C VAL A 98 7.00 -4.27 -8.95
N VAL A 99 6.67 -5.57 -8.89
CA VAL A 99 7.58 -6.64 -8.44
C VAL A 99 8.82 -6.78 -9.31
N GLN A 100 8.68 -6.83 -10.64
CA GLN A 100 9.80 -7.11 -11.53
C GLN A 100 10.87 -6.01 -11.56
N PRO A 101 10.53 -4.72 -11.78
CA PRO A 101 11.51 -3.63 -11.81
C PRO A 101 12.17 -3.40 -10.45
N ASN A 102 11.45 -3.66 -9.35
CA ASN A 102 11.98 -3.51 -7.99
C ASN A 102 12.74 -4.75 -7.49
N ASN A 103 12.84 -5.80 -8.31
CA ASN A 103 13.50 -7.06 -7.97
C ASN A 103 13.05 -7.58 -6.58
N LEU A 104 11.74 -7.52 -6.33
CA LEU A 104 11.15 -7.99 -5.08
C LEU A 104 11.12 -9.52 -5.08
N LYS A 105 11.61 -10.12 -4.00
CA LYS A 105 11.72 -11.56 -3.80
C LYS A 105 10.99 -11.95 -2.53
N LEU A 106 10.69 -13.25 -2.42
CA LEU A 106 10.17 -13.82 -1.18
C LEU A 106 11.13 -13.49 -0.03
N ASP A 107 10.57 -13.16 1.13
CA ASP A 107 11.29 -12.78 2.35
C ASP A 107 12.04 -11.44 2.33
N ASP A 108 12.02 -10.70 1.21
CA ASP A 108 12.46 -9.30 1.21
C ASP A 108 11.63 -8.50 2.21
N VAL A 109 12.29 -7.69 3.03
CA VAL A 109 11.62 -6.79 3.96
C VAL A 109 11.30 -5.50 3.22
N VAL A 110 10.03 -5.10 3.24
CA VAL A 110 9.55 -3.86 2.63
C VAL A 110 8.79 -3.02 3.64
N GLN A 111 8.80 -1.72 3.43
CA GLN A 111 7.93 -0.76 4.09
C GLN A 111 6.95 -0.21 3.05
N LEU A 112 5.69 -0.10 3.44
CA LEU A 112 4.69 0.65 2.70
C LEU A 112 4.38 1.94 3.48
N TRP A 113 4.49 3.06 2.79
CA TRP A 113 4.19 4.38 3.32
C TRP A 113 2.96 4.93 2.61
N SER A 114 2.06 5.59 3.34
CA SER A 114 0.97 6.38 2.78
C SER A 114 1.32 7.86 2.80
N PHE A 115 0.75 8.63 1.89
CA PHE A 115 0.82 10.09 1.89
C PHE A 115 -0.39 10.69 1.19
N ARG A 116 -0.60 12.00 1.35
CA ARG A 116 -1.59 12.79 0.64
C ARG A 116 -0.93 13.75 -0.34
N ARG A 117 -1.46 13.83 -1.56
CA ARG A 117 -1.13 14.84 -2.56
C ARG A 117 -2.43 15.39 -3.14
N ASP A 118 -2.67 16.69 -2.98
CA ASP A 118 -3.92 17.34 -3.41
C ASP A 118 -5.19 16.60 -2.92
N HIS A 119 -5.14 16.12 -1.68
CA HIS A 119 -6.16 15.30 -0.99
C HIS A 119 -6.25 13.82 -1.41
N ASP A 120 -5.63 13.43 -2.52
CA ASP A 120 -5.59 12.05 -3.00
C ASP A 120 -4.65 11.18 -2.16
N LEU A 121 -5.04 9.93 -1.94
CA LEU A 121 -4.19 8.93 -1.28
C LEU A 121 -3.14 8.40 -2.26
N GLY A 122 -1.87 8.51 -1.85
CA GLY A 122 -0.73 7.89 -2.50
C GLY A 122 0.00 6.94 -1.57
N PHE A 123 0.77 6.03 -2.15
CA PHE A 123 1.64 5.11 -1.44
C PHE A 123 3.06 5.16 -1.99
N ALA A 124 4.03 4.85 -1.14
CA ALA A 124 5.41 4.60 -1.54
C ALA A 124 5.88 3.25 -0.99
N LEU A 125 6.50 2.44 -1.83
CA LEU A 125 7.08 1.15 -1.46
C LEU A 125 8.60 1.27 -1.35
N VAL A 126 9.13 0.88 -0.21
CA VAL A 126 10.58 0.89 0.04
C VAL A 126 11.04 -0.52 0.37
N LYS A 127 11.91 -1.09 -0.45
CA LYS A 127 12.61 -2.34 -0.12
C LYS A 127 13.79 -2.03 0.79
N LEU A 128 13.84 -2.67 1.96
CA LEU A 128 14.96 -2.56 2.88
C LEU A 128 16.06 -3.51 2.43
N THR A 129 17.18 -2.95 1.97
CA THR A 129 18.41 -3.71 1.79
C THR A 129 19.06 -3.94 3.15
N ARG A 130 19.54 -5.16 3.39
CA ARG A 130 20.54 -5.41 4.43
C ARG A 130 21.90 -4.89 3.99
#